data_AF-A0A352VJJ9-F1
#
_entry.id   AF-A0A352VJJ9-F1
#
_cell.length_a   1.000
_cell.length_b   1.000
_cell.length_c   1.000
_cell.angle_alpha   90.00
_cell.angle_beta   90.00
_cell.angle_gamma   90.00
#
_symmetry.space_group_name_H-M   'P 1'
#
loop_
_entity.id
_entity.type
_entity.pdbx_description
1 polymer ?
#
loop_
_entity_poly.entity_id
_entity_poly.type
_entity_poly.pdbx_seq_one_letter_code
_entity_poly.pdbx_strand_id
1 'polypeptide(L)'
;AEVGAYFQSSLREAFADHPLVGEIRGLGLMAGIELVEDRETKKAFDPDLAVAKRLQSLLMTEGLICRPMFNSLGFSPPLIVSRNDVDSIV
;
A
#
# COMPACT_ATOMS: atom_id res chain seq x y z
N ALA A 1 -14.15 -11.36 8.64
CA ALA A 1 -14.80 -10.71 7.48
C ALA A 1 -14.04 -11.07 6.22
N GLU A 2 -14.73 -11.58 5.19
CA GLU A 2 -14.15 -12.22 4.00
C GLU A 2 -13.36 -11.25 3.11
N VAL A 3 -13.92 -10.06 2.82
CA VAL A 3 -13.26 -9.05 1.95
C VAL A 3 -11.97 -8.50 2.56
N GLY A 4 -11.91 -8.37 3.89
CA GLY A 4 -10.68 -7.97 4.56
C GLY A 4 -9.54 -8.97 4.39
N ALA A 5 -9.83 -10.27 4.48
CA ALA A 5 -8.82 -11.30 4.21
C ALA A 5 -8.37 -11.28 2.74
N TYR A 6 -9.32 -11.08 1.81
CA TYR A 6 -9.03 -10.94 0.39
C TYR A 6 -8.13 -9.72 0.11
N PHE A 7 -8.44 -8.56 0.66
CA PHE A 7 -7.60 -7.35 0.52
C PHE A 7 -6.16 -7.58 0.98
N GLN A 8 -6.01 -8.29 2.10
CA GLN A 8 -4.70 -8.62 2.67
C GLN A 8 -3.91 -9.59 1.79
N SER A 9 -4.54 -10.63 1.21
CA SER A 9 -3.87 -11.55 0.29
C SER A 9 -3.53 -10.87 -1.03
N SER A 10 -4.47 -10.14 -1.64
CA SER A 10 -4.27 -9.47 -2.94
C SER A 10 -3.11 -8.48 -2.90
N LEU A 11 -3.00 -7.66 -1.84
CA LEU A 11 -1.84 -6.76 -1.68
C LEU A 11 -0.52 -7.53 -1.57
N ARG A 12 -0.47 -8.60 -0.78
CA ARG A 12 0.75 -9.39 -0.59
C ARG A 12 1.17 -10.11 -1.86
N GLU A 13 0.22 -10.63 -2.62
CA GLU A 13 0.46 -11.32 -3.89
C GLU A 13 0.91 -10.34 -4.98
N ALA A 14 0.21 -9.21 -5.16
CA ALA A 14 0.52 -8.23 -6.19
C ALA A 14 1.91 -7.60 -6.04
N PHE A 15 2.35 -7.39 -4.79
CA PHE A 15 3.63 -6.75 -4.49
C PHE A 15 4.68 -7.71 -3.92
N ALA A 16 4.44 -9.03 -4.01
CA ALA A 16 5.30 -10.06 -3.43
C ALA A 16 6.77 -9.92 -3.81
N ASP A 17 7.05 -9.49 -5.04
CA ASP A 17 8.41 -9.36 -5.61
C ASP A 17 8.76 -7.92 -6.00
N HIS A 18 7.97 -6.94 -5.56
CA HIS A 18 8.20 -5.55 -5.94
C HIS A 18 9.44 -5.00 -5.22
N PRO A 19 10.44 -4.44 -5.94
CA PRO A 19 11.72 -4.04 -5.35
C PRO A 19 11.61 -2.86 -4.39
N LEU A 20 10.60 -2.00 -4.58
CA LEU A 20 10.35 -0.86 -3.70
C LEU A 20 9.53 -1.19 -2.46
N VAL A 21 8.97 -2.39 -2.35
CA VAL A 21 8.09 -2.77 -1.23
C VAL A 21 8.90 -3.56 -0.22
N GLY A 22 9.13 -2.97 0.96
CA GLY A 22 9.87 -3.61 2.03
C GLY A 22 8.99 -4.53 2.87
N GLU A 23 7.78 -4.08 3.17
CA GLU A 23 6.83 -4.83 3.99
C GLU A 23 5.38 -4.40 3.74
N ILE A 24 4.47 -5.37 3.78
CA ILE A 24 3.02 -5.13 3.80
C ILE A 24 2.48 -5.57 5.15
N ARG A 25 1.92 -4.62 5.89
CA ARG A 25 1.35 -4.81 7.23
C ARG A 25 -0.13 -4.52 7.21
N GLY A 26 -0.91 -5.19 8.03
CA GLY A 26 -2.34 -4.92 8.11
C GLY A 26 -3.16 -6.08 8.63
N LEU A 27 -4.43 -5.77 8.93
CA LEU A 27 -5.45 -6.74 9.31
C LEU A 27 -6.81 -6.25 8.85
N GLY A 28 -7.62 -7.15 8.26
CA GLY A 28 -8.91 -6.79 7.70
C GLY A 28 -8.74 -5.70 6.63
N LEU A 29 -9.51 -4.62 6.76
CA LEU A 29 -9.52 -3.51 5.80
C LEU A 29 -8.56 -2.37 6.17
N MET A 30 -7.57 -2.61 7.04
CA MET A 30 -6.48 -1.66 7.27
C MET A 30 -5.18 -2.26 6.77
N ALA A 31 -4.50 -1.55 5.87
CA ALA A 31 -3.21 -1.97 5.31
C ALA A 31 -2.21 -0.80 5.26
N GLY A 32 -0.94 -1.13 5.41
CA GLY A 32 0.20 -0.24 5.25
C GLY A 32 1.23 -0.90 4.35
N ILE A 33 1.65 -0.21 3.30
CA ILE A 33 2.72 -0.64 2.40
C ILE A 33 3.95 0.23 2.68
N GLU A 34 5.01 -0.38 3.20
CA GLU A 34 6.29 0.30 3.44
C GLU A 34 7.13 0.33 2.17
N LEU A 35 7.65 1.52 1.83
CA LEU A 35 8.57 1.73 0.74
C LEU A 35 10.02 1.78 1.23
N VAL A 36 10.88 1.04 0.53
CA VAL A 36 12.33 0.95 0.82
C VAL A 36 13.13 1.14 -0.46
N GLU A 37 14.33 1.71 -0.32
CA GLU A 37 15.28 1.87 -1.43
C GLU A 37 15.91 0.53 -1.81
N ASP A 38 16.13 -0.33 -0.82
CA ASP A 38 16.69 -1.67 -0.99
C ASP A 38 15.89 -2.66 -0.13
N ARG A 39 15.34 -3.68 -0.78
CA ARG A 39 14.48 -4.66 -0.14
C ARG A 39 15.23 -5.68 0.72
N GLU A 40 16.42 -6.11 0.31
CA GLU A 40 17.18 -7.13 1.02
C GLU A 40 17.66 -6.59 2.37
N THR A 41 18.17 -5.36 2.38
CA THR A 41 18.68 -4.68 3.57
C THR A 41 17.58 -3.92 4.33
N LYS A 42 16.40 -3.76 3.73
CA LYS A 42 15.31 -2.87 4.20
C LYS A 42 15.78 -1.42 4.38
N LYS A 43 16.72 -0.96 3.56
CA LYS A 43 17.22 0.42 3.61
C LYS A 43 16.07 1.39 3.28
N ALA A 44 15.74 2.27 4.22
CA ALA A 44 14.75 3.31 3.97
C ALA A 44 15.26 4.33 2.94
N PHE A 45 14.33 4.89 2.17
CA PHE A 45 14.62 6.06 1.34
C PHE A 45 15.02 7.26 2.19
N ASP A 46 15.82 8.15 1.60
CA ASP A 46 16.05 9.49 2.14
C ASP A 46 14.70 10.23 2.29
N PRO A 47 14.37 10.75 3.50
CA PRO A 47 13.14 11.52 3.74
C PRO A 47 12.94 12.70 2.77
N ASP A 48 14.01 13.34 2.30
CA ASP A 48 13.93 14.49 1.40
C ASP A 48 13.39 14.11 0.00
N LEU A 49 13.47 12.83 -0.37
CA LEU A 49 12.86 12.33 -1.61
C LEU A 49 11.33 12.27 -1.56
N ALA A 50 10.75 12.31 -0.36
CA ALA A 50 9.30 12.30 -0.11
C ALA A 50 8.53 11.23 -0.92
N VAL A 51 9.11 10.02 -1.05
CA VAL A 51 8.65 8.97 -1.98
C VAL A 51 7.18 8.60 -1.81
N ALA A 52 6.70 8.43 -0.57
CA ALA A 52 5.30 8.09 -0.30
C ALA A 52 4.35 9.21 -0.72
N LYS A 53 4.74 10.49 -0.52
CA LYS A 53 3.93 11.65 -0.93
C LYS A 53 3.85 11.75 -2.46
N ARG A 54 4.96 11.48 -3.16
CA ARG A 54 4.99 11.47 -4.63
C ARG A 54 4.10 10.36 -5.19
N LEU A 55 4.20 9.15 -4.64
CA LEU A 55 3.36 8.03 -5.05
C LEU A 55 1.88 8.30 -4.74
N GLN A 56 1.56 8.86 -3.57
CA GLN A 56 0.19 9.26 -3.25
C GLN A 56 -0.35 10.32 -4.22
N SER A 57 0.47 11.27 -4.65
CA SER A 57 0.04 12.29 -5.62
C SER A 57 -0.32 11.65 -6.97
N LEU A 58 0.45 10.63 -7.41
CA LEU A 58 0.15 9.85 -8.60
C LEU A 58 -1.13 9.01 -8.44
N LEU A 59 -1.28 8.30 -7.32
CA LEU A 59 -2.50 7.52 -7.06
C LEU A 59 -3.75 8.41 -7.05
N MET A 60 -3.62 9.64 -6.55
CA MET A 60 -4.72 10.61 -6.55
C MET A 60 -5.10 11.08 -7.96
N THR A 61 -4.17 11.15 -8.92
CA THR A 61 -4.52 11.43 -10.33
C THR A 61 -5.23 10.26 -11.00
N GLU A 62 -5.00 9.04 -10.52
CA GLU A 62 -5.71 7.82 -10.94
C GLU A 62 -7.02 7.59 -10.17
N GLY A 63 -7.41 8.52 -9.29
CA GLY A 63 -8.67 8.46 -8.53
C GLY A 63 -8.61 7.66 -7.22
N LEU A 64 -7.43 7.18 -6.80
CA LEU A 64 -7.24 6.44 -5.54
C LEU A 64 -6.74 7.35 -4.42
N ILE A 65 -7.58 7.52 -3.39
CA ILE A 65 -7.22 8.25 -2.18
C ILE A 65 -6.56 7.30 -1.17
N CYS A 66 -5.30 7.57 -0.84
CA CYS A 66 -4.57 6.90 0.23
C CYS A 66 -3.82 7.92 1.09
N ARG A 67 -3.34 7.50 2.26
CA ARG A 67 -2.62 8.39 3.19
C ARG A 67 -1.13 8.11 3.16
N PRO A 68 -0.27 9.08 2.83
CA PRO A 68 1.18 8.92 3.00
C PRO A 68 1.53 9.09 4.49
N MET A 69 2.37 8.20 5.00
CA MET A 69 2.84 8.16 6.39
C MET A 69 4.34 7.86 6.38
N PHE A 70 5.17 8.90 6.48
CA PHE A 70 6.63 8.78 6.33
C PHE A 70 7.01 8.09 5.01
N ASN A 71 7.57 6.88 5.08
CA ASN A 71 7.95 6.03 3.95
C ASN A 71 6.85 5.04 3.54
N SER A 72 5.65 5.11 4.12
CA SER A 72 4.59 4.12 3.90
C SER A 72 3.32 4.74 3.33
N LEU A 73 2.51 3.93 2.64
CA LEU A 73 1.15 4.27 2.22
C LEU A 73 0.12 3.49 3.05
N GLY A 74 -0.84 4.20 3.62
CA GLY A 74 -1.94 3.64 4.39
C GLY A 74 -3.24 3.56 3.59
N PHE A 75 -3.92 2.43 3.71
CA PHE A 75 -5.19 2.13 3.08
C PHE A 75 -6.21 1.70 4.15
N SER A 76 -7.37 2.33 4.13
CA SER A 76 -8.47 2.04 5.05
C SER A 76 -9.82 2.28 4.35
N PRO A 77 -10.18 1.48 3.33
CA PRO A 77 -11.44 1.65 2.61
C PRO A 77 -12.66 1.50 3.54
N PRO A 78 -13.84 2.01 3.13
CA PRO A 78 -15.09 1.80 3.85
C PRO A 78 -15.39 0.31 4.09
N LEU A 79 -16.07 -0.01 5.19
CA LEU A 79 -16.37 -1.40 5.55
C LEU A 79 -17.31 -2.13 4.57
N ILE A 80 -17.95 -1.39 3.67
CA ILE A 80 -18.85 -1.89 2.63
C ILE A 80 -18.15 -2.22 1.30
N VAL A 81 -16.82 -2.06 1.22
CA VAL A 81 -16.01 -2.33 0.03
C VAL A 81 -16.23 -3.77 -0.46
N SER A 82 -16.37 -3.93 -1.78
CA SER A 82 -16.51 -5.24 -2.43
C SER A 82 -15.16 -5.81 -2.86
N ARG A 83 -15.14 -7.06 -3.33
CA ARG A 83 -13.93 -7.65 -3.95
C ARG A 83 -13.51 -6.91 -5.21
N ASN A 84 -14.45 -6.47 -6.05
CA ASN A 84 -14.14 -5.70 -7.26
C ASN A 84 -13.53 -4.34 -6.94
N ASP A 85 -13.98 -3.69 -5.85
CA ASP A 85 -13.37 -2.44 -5.40
C ASP A 85 -11.94 -2.69 -4.91
N VAL A 86 -11.70 -3.81 -4.20
CA VAL A 86 -10.35 -4.24 -3.81
C VAL A 86 -9.48 -4.46 -5.05
N ASP A 87 -9.98 -5.14 -6.08
CA ASP A 87 -9.24 -5.38 -7.32
C ASP A 87 -8.92 -4.07 -8.07
N SER A 88 -9.73 -3.03 -7.88
CA SER A 88 -9.45 -1.70 -8.45
C SER A 88 -8.47 -0.88 -7.61
N ILE A 89 -8.33 -1.18 -6.32
CA ILE A 89 -7.40 -0.52 -5.39
C ILE A 89 -5.97 -1.08 -5.54
N VAL A 90 -5.85 -2.39 -5.75
CA VAL A 90 -4.57 -3.14 -5.84
C VAL A 90 -3.93 -2.93 -7.21
#